data_AF-A0A2T0PT48-F1
#
_entry.id   AF-A0A2T0PT48-F1
#
_cell.length_a   1.000
_cell.length_b   1.000
_cell.length_c   1.000
_cell.angle_alpha   90.00
_cell.angle_beta   90.00
_cell.angle_gamma   90.00
#
_symmetry.space_group_name_H-M   'P 1'
#
loop_
_entity.id
_entity.type
_entity.pdbx_description
1 polymer ?
#
loop_
_entity_poly.entity_id
_entity_poly.type
_entity_poly.pdbx_seq_one_letter_code
_entity_poly.pdbx_strand_id
1 'polypeptide(L)'
;MARSDAVLAAEGAVLLLEKLSPALEQVDSSSGAMGTAVNRAIDALAPLIAAATVDSIIRQAWLERLFEALQEDQMPYIGHLADVWGELSVTPDMASAWADRLLPITAHVIGPDGQGGFFVGTTACMSALYVAYRFDELLALVDSARMTWWGYRQWGVKALVALGRPEEALRYAEQSRDAHAPESAIALACEMILLTRGMTDEAYRRYAIAANRSGTYLATFRAIARKYPGRSHAAILQDLIDSEPGSEGKWFAAAKDAGLFDLATSLIQTSPTDPRILIRAAREFVQRQPAFAITCGMAALRWIDAGAGYEITPADVLDAYAALTDAACVCGASRDVLNARLREQFGPGATSAFVSKVLAPHIR
;
A
#
# COMPACT_ATOMS: atom_id res chain seq x y z
N MET A 1 5.22 0.69 38.58
CA MET A 1 3.80 0.69 38.18
C MET A 1 3.43 -0.74 37.89
N ALA A 2 2.46 -1.32 38.61
CA ALA A 2 1.90 -2.61 38.24
C ALA A 2 1.45 -2.52 36.78
N ARG A 3 2.00 -3.37 35.89
CA ARG A 3 1.45 -3.56 34.55
C ARG A 3 -0.04 -3.90 34.73
N SER A 4 -0.89 -3.12 34.07
CA SER A 4 -2.35 -3.24 34.04
C SER A 4 -2.85 -4.69 34.05
N ASP A 5 -3.90 -4.95 34.84
CA ASP A 5 -4.64 -6.20 34.84
C ASP A 5 -5.05 -6.58 33.41
N ALA A 6 -4.45 -7.65 32.87
CA ALA A 6 -4.65 -8.07 31.49
C ALA A 6 -6.07 -8.55 31.20
N VAL A 7 -6.75 -9.13 32.21
CA VAL A 7 -8.13 -9.58 32.09
C VAL A 7 -9.05 -8.36 32.01
N LEU A 8 -8.85 -7.38 32.90
CA LEU A 8 -9.62 -6.13 32.87
C LEU A 8 -9.40 -5.35 31.56
N ALA A 9 -8.17 -5.34 31.05
CA ALA A 9 -7.86 -4.71 29.77
C ALA A 9 -8.57 -5.41 28.61
N ALA A 10 -8.60 -6.74 28.59
CA ALA A 10 -9.31 -7.52 27.57
C ALA A 10 -10.83 -7.33 27.67
N GLU A 11 -11.40 -7.32 28.87
CA GLU A 11 -12.82 -7.03 29.08
C GLU A 11 -13.18 -5.62 28.55
N GLY A 12 -12.35 -4.63 28.83
CA GLY A 12 -12.52 -3.27 28.30
C GLY A 12 -12.42 -3.22 26.77
N ALA A 13 -11.51 -4.00 26.17
CA ALA A 13 -11.38 -4.11 24.72
C ALA A 13 -12.61 -4.75 24.08
N VAL A 14 -13.14 -5.84 24.66
CA VAL A 14 -14.38 -6.49 24.23
C VAL A 14 -15.54 -5.51 24.29
N LEU A 15 -15.71 -4.80 25.42
CA LEU A 15 -16.76 -3.81 25.60
C LEU A 15 -16.65 -2.66 24.59
N LEU A 16 -15.44 -2.18 24.31
CA LEU A 16 -15.22 -1.14 23.31
C LEU A 16 -15.68 -1.61 21.92
N LEU A 17 -15.22 -2.78 21.47
CA LEU A 17 -15.57 -3.35 20.16
C LEU A 17 -17.08 -3.58 20.02
N GLU A 18 -17.75 -4.03 21.07
CA GLU A 18 -19.21 -4.19 21.13
C GLU A 18 -19.96 -2.87 20.87
N LYS A 19 -19.42 -1.73 21.35
CA LYS A 19 -20.09 -0.43 21.27
C LYS A 19 -19.65 0.43 20.09
N LEU A 20 -18.59 0.06 19.37
CA LEU A 20 -18.02 0.89 18.30
C LEU A 20 -19.02 1.12 17.16
N SER A 21 -19.59 0.05 16.58
CA SER A 21 -20.44 0.20 15.39
C SER A 21 -21.67 1.07 15.64
N PRO A 22 -22.49 0.82 16.70
CA PRO A 22 -23.64 1.68 16.99
C PRO A 22 -23.27 3.14 17.31
N ALA A 23 -22.09 3.37 17.90
CA ALA A 23 -21.62 4.72 18.21
C ALA A 23 -21.19 5.51 16.97
N LEU A 24 -20.78 4.83 15.89
CA LEU A 24 -20.25 5.43 14.67
C LEU A 24 -21.28 5.52 13.53
N GLU A 25 -22.40 4.79 13.62
CA GLU A 25 -23.40 4.69 12.55
C GLU A 25 -23.94 6.05 12.09
N GLN A 26 -24.05 7.02 13.00
CA GLN A 26 -24.60 8.35 12.72
C GLN A 26 -23.52 9.40 12.37
N VAL A 27 -22.26 8.99 12.22
CA VAL A 27 -21.13 9.87 11.87
C VAL A 27 -20.83 9.76 10.38
N ASP A 28 -20.56 10.88 9.71
CA ASP A 28 -20.15 10.89 8.30
C ASP A 28 -18.82 10.15 8.11
N SER A 29 -18.90 8.96 7.49
CA SER A 29 -17.79 8.06 7.21
C SER A 29 -17.34 8.02 5.76
N SER A 30 -17.85 8.93 4.92
CA SER A 30 -17.63 8.93 3.46
C SER A 30 -16.15 8.97 3.04
N SER A 31 -15.28 9.54 3.86
CA SER A 31 -13.83 9.59 3.59
C SER A 31 -13.11 8.24 3.76
N GLY A 32 -13.74 7.24 4.39
CA GLY A 32 -13.12 5.96 4.76
C GLY A 32 -12.08 6.04 5.89
N ALA A 33 -11.78 7.24 6.40
CA ALA A 33 -10.81 7.44 7.47
C ALA A 33 -11.24 6.76 8.78
N MET A 34 -12.55 6.76 9.09
CA MET A 34 -13.09 6.08 10.27
C MET A 34 -12.95 4.57 10.18
N GLY A 35 -13.33 3.96 9.05
CA GLY A 35 -13.12 2.52 8.84
C GLY A 35 -11.65 2.12 8.98
N THR A 36 -10.74 2.92 8.42
CA THR A 36 -9.29 2.70 8.59
C THR A 36 -8.85 2.78 10.06
N ALA A 37 -9.40 3.72 10.84
CA ALA A 37 -9.10 3.86 12.25
C ALA A 37 -9.64 2.69 13.09
N VAL A 38 -10.86 2.24 12.79
CA VAL A 38 -11.48 1.08 13.46
C VAL A 38 -10.71 -0.21 13.17
N ASN A 39 -10.32 -0.46 11.91
CA ASN A 39 -9.50 -1.63 11.57
C ASN A 39 -8.18 -1.64 12.35
N ARG A 40 -7.50 -0.48 12.46
CA ARG A 40 -6.28 -0.36 13.28
C ARG A 40 -6.53 -0.57 14.77
N ALA A 41 -7.69 -0.17 15.27
CA ALA A 41 -8.07 -0.43 16.66
C ALA A 41 -8.28 -1.94 16.87
N ILE A 42 -8.96 -2.63 15.95
CA ILE A 42 -9.13 -4.09 16.00
C ILE A 42 -7.77 -4.79 15.94
N ASP A 43 -6.87 -4.40 15.04
CA ASP A 43 -5.51 -4.95 14.92
C ASP A 43 -4.71 -4.82 16.23
N ALA A 44 -4.96 -3.77 17.03
CA ALA A 44 -4.30 -3.56 18.31
C ALA A 44 -5.00 -4.30 19.47
N LEU A 45 -6.33 -4.40 19.43
CA LEU A 45 -7.14 -4.93 20.54
C LEU A 45 -7.31 -6.45 20.47
N ALA A 46 -7.42 -7.05 19.29
CA ALA A 46 -7.59 -8.49 19.16
C ALA A 46 -6.43 -9.29 19.78
N PRO A 47 -5.14 -8.94 19.58
CA PRO A 47 -4.04 -9.59 20.27
C PRO A 47 -4.08 -9.40 21.79
N LEU A 48 -4.56 -8.24 22.27
CA LEU A 48 -4.72 -7.97 23.70
C LEU A 48 -5.78 -8.88 24.32
N ILE A 49 -6.92 -9.03 23.65
CA ILE A 49 -7.99 -9.96 24.06
C ILE A 49 -7.47 -11.40 24.08
N ALA A 50 -6.80 -11.83 22.99
CA ALA A 50 -6.25 -13.18 22.87
C ALA A 50 -5.17 -13.49 23.93
N ALA A 51 -4.35 -12.50 24.31
CA ALA A 51 -3.28 -12.69 25.29
C ALA A 51 -3.76 -12.84 26.75
N ALA A 52 -4.99 -12.42 27.08
CA ALA A 52 -5.51 -12.55 28.44
C ALA A 52 -5.74 -14.03 28.80
N THR A 53 -5.21 -14.49 29.93
CA THR A 53 -5.45 -15.86 30.41
C THR A 53 -6.73 -15.88 31.24
N VAL A 54 -7.79 -16.49 30.70
CA VAL A 54 -9.11 -16.62 31.34
C VAL A 54 -9.65 -18.04 31.13
N ASP A 55 -10.61 -18.43 31.95
CA ASP A 55 -11.33 -19.70 31.78
C ASP A 55 -12.09 -19.74 30.44
N SER A 56 -12.31 -20.94 29.91
CA SER A 56 -13.00 -21.14 28.62
C SER A 56 -14.42 -20.58 28.61
N ILE A 57 -15.11 -20.57 29.75
CA ILE A 57 -16.47 -20.00 29.88
C ILE A 57 -16.43 -18.48 29.67
N ILE A 58 -15.46 -17.79 30.29
CA ILE A 58 -15.29 -16.34 30.13
C ILE A 58 -14.92 -16.02 28.68
N ARG A 59 -13.99 -16.80 28.11
CA ARG A 59 -13.58 -16.66 26.72
C ARG A 59 -14.76 -16.80 25.76
N GLN A 60 -15.58 -17.83 25.95
CA GLN A 60 -16.77 -18.06 25.13
C GLN A 60 -17.76 -16.90 25.27
N ALA A 61 -17.99 -16.39 26.49
CA ALA A 61 -18.88 -15.25 26.70
C ALA A 61 -18.40 -13.98 25.97
N TRP A 62 -17.09 -13.74 25.90
CA TRP A 62 -16.54 -12.65 25.08
C TRP A 62 -16.80 -12.85 23.60
N LEU A 63 -16.56 -14.05 23.07
CA LEU A 63 -16.78 -14.36 21.66
C LEU A 63 -18.26 -14.25 21.28
N GLU A 64 -19.19 -14.69 22.14
CA GLU A 64 -20.63 -14.52 21.90
C GLU A 64 -21.01 -13.05 21.76
N ARG A 65 -20.57 -12.19 22.70
CA ARG A 65 -20.86 -10.75 22.66
C ARG A 65 -20.28 -10.08 21.41
N LEU A 66 -19.06 -10.44 21.04
CA LEU A 66 -18.43 -9.92 19.83
C LEU A 66 -19.15 -10.40 18.56
N PHE A 67 -19.69 -11.63 18.56
CA PHE A 67 -20.40 -12.18 17.41
C PHE A 67 -21.81 -11.56 17.29
N GLU A 68 -22.47 -11.28 18.40
CA GLU A 68 -23.69 -10.48 18.45
C GLU A 68 -23.43 -9.09 17.86
N ALA A 69 -22.37 -8.40 18.29
CA ALA A 69 -21.99 -7.11 17.72
C ALA A 69 -21.73 -7.19 16.21
N LEU A 70 -21.06 -8.23 15.72
CA LEU A 70 -20.87 -8.47 14.28
C LEU A 70 -22.21 -8.64 13.53
N GLN A 71 -23.18 -9.34 14.12
CA GLN A 71 -24.51 -9.53 13.51
C GLN A 71 -25.33 -8.25 13.47
N GLU A 72 -25.12 -7.35 14.44
CA GLU A 72 -25.78 -6.05 14.53
C GLU A 72 -25.06 -4.94 13.72
N ASP A 73 -23.92 -5.24 13.10
CA ASP A 73 -23.05 -4.32 12.34
C ASP A 73 -23.68 -3.90 10.98
N GLN A 74 -24.78 -3.13 11.03
CA GLN A 74 -25.54 -2.70 9.85
C GLN A 74 -24.67 -1.96 8.82
N MET A 75 -23.81 -1.07 9.32
CA MET A 75 -22.70 -0.50 8.55
C MET A 75 -21.44 -1.24 8.96
N PRO A 76 -20.71 -1.94 8.06
CA PRO A 76 -19.69 -2.92 8.43
C PRO A 76 -18.40 -2.27 8.97
N TYR A 77 -18.45 -1.66 10.15
CA TYR A 77 -17.31 -1.00 10.79
C TYR A 77 -16.40 -2.00 11.49
N ILE A 78 -16.97 -3.04 12.10
CA ILE A 78 -16.23 -4.04 12.87
C ILE A 78 -16.06 -5.37 12.14
N GLY A 79 -16.48 -5.46 10.88
CA GLY A 79 -16.33 -6.66 10.05
C GLY A 79 -14.90 -7.26 10.01
N HIS A 80 -13.86 -6.43 10.16
CA HIS A 80 -12.46 -6.88 10.26
C HIS A 80 -12.21 -7.83 11.45
N LEU A 81 -13.06 -7.80 12.48
CA LEU A 81 -13.01 -8.73 13.61
C LEU A 81 -13.22 -10.19 13.18
N ALA A 82 -14.01 -10.42 12.13
CA ALA A 82 -14.25 -11.75 11.60
C ALA A 82 -12.97 -12.39 11.00
N ASP A 83 -12.03 -11.57 10.52
CA ASP A 83 -10.77 -12.05 9.94
C ASP A 83 -9.87 -12.69 11.01
N VAL A 84 -9.98 -12.24 12.26
CA VAL A 84 -9.14 -12.67 13.40
C VAL A 84 -9.87 -13.58 14.40
N TRP A 85 -11.01 -14.14 13.99
CA TRP A 85 -11.90 -14.91 14.88
C TRP A 85 -11.23 -16.17 15.46
N GLY A 86 -10.44 -16.87 14.64
CA GLY A 86 -9.67 -18.02 15.06
C GLY A 86 -8.64 -17.65 16.13
N GLU A 87 -7.90 -16.56 15.96
CA GLU A 87 -6.93 -16.09 16.95
C GLU A 87 -7.61 -15.73 18.29
N LEU A 88 -8.80 -15.10 18.24
CA LEU A 88 -9.58 -14.76 19.43
C LEU A 88 -10.07 -15.99 20.20
N SER A 89 -10.22 -17.13 19.51
CA SER A 89 -10.59 -18.41 20.13
C SER A 89 -9.47 -19.02 20.97
N VAL A 90 -8.21 -18.63 20.72
CA VAL A 90 -6.95 -19.02 21.40
C VAL A 90 -6.60 -20.52 21.31
N THR A 91 -7.58 -21.41 21.45
CA THR A 91 -7.42 -22.86 21.43
C THR A 91 -8.06 -23.47 20.17
N PRO A 92 -7.45 -24.53 19.59
CA PRO A 92 -8.04 -25.24 18.46
C PRO A 92 -9.43 -25.81 18.75
N ASP A 93 -9.68 -26.28 19.97
CA ASP A 93 -10.97 -26.84 20.37
C ASP A 93 -12.09 -25.79 20.36
N MET A 94 -11.82 -24.60 20.92
CA MET A 94 -12.77 -23.48 20.88
C MET A 94 -13.01 -23.02 19.43
N ALA A 95 -11.93 -22.90 18.64
CA ALA A 95 -12.05 -22.54 17.23
C ALA A 95 -12.87 -23.59 16.46
N SER A 96 -12.69 -24.89 16.75
CA SER A 96 -13.48 -25.95 16.13
C SER A 96 -14.96 -25.87 16.51
N ALA A 97 -15.28 -25.59 17.77
CA ALA A 97 -16.66 -25.42 18.21
C ALA A 97 -17.36 -24.24 17.50
N TRP A 98 -16.65 -23.12 17.30
CA TRP A 98 -17.14 -22.02 16.48
C TRP A 98 -17.27 -22.39 15.01
N ALA A 99 -16.31 -23.13 14.45
CA ALA A 99 -16.39 -23.61 13.08
C ALA A 99 -17.62 -24.51 12.85
N ASP A 100 -17.91 -25.43 13.78
CA ASP A 100 -19.09 -26.31 13.72
C ASP A 100 -20.41 -25.52 13.73
N ARG A 101 -20.46 -24.41 14.48
CA ARG A 101 -21.62 -23.51 14.50
C ARG A 101 -21.79 -22.73 13.20
N LEU A 102 -20.70 -22.22 12.64
CA LEU A 102 -20.74 -21.28 11.52
C LEU A 102 -20.75 -21.95 10.14
N LEU A 103 -20.14 -23.12 10.02
CA LEU A 103 -19.96 -23.83 8.74
C LEU A 103 -21.29 -24.19 8.06
N PRO A 104 -22.33 -24.71 8.75
CA PRO A 104 -23.59 -25.07 8.08
C PRO A 104 -24.25 -23.89 7.36
N ILE A 105 -24.31 -22.72 8.02
CA ILE A 105 -24.89 -21.51 7.42
C ILE A 105 -23.98 -20.98 6.31
N THR A 106 -22.67 -20.96 6.54
CA THR A 106 -21.70 -20.51 5.52
C THR A 106 -21.79 -21.37 4.26
N ALA A 107 -21.81 -22.69 4.39
CA ALA A 107 -21.98 -23.62 3.27
C ALA A 107 -23.33 -23.45 2.57
N HIS A 108 -24.41 -23.19 3.32
CA HIS A 108 -25.73 -22.93 2.73
C HIS A 108 -25.75 -21.65 1.87
N VAL A 109 -25.06 -20.59 2.29
CA VAL A 109 -25.07 -19.30 1.59
C VAL A 109 -24.10 -19.28 0.42
N ILE A 110 -22.87 -19.77 0.60
CA ILE A 110 -21.75 -19.57 -0.34
C ILE A 110 -20.94 -20.85 -0.64
N GLY A 111 -21.36 -21.99 -0.10
CA GLY A 111 -20.78 -23.29 -0.45
C GLY A 111 -21.08 -23.71 -1.90
N PRO A 112 -20.51 -24.83 -2.36
CA PRO A 112 -20.68 -25.34 -3.73
C PRO A 112 -22.14 -25.49 -4.16
N ASP A 113 -22.99 -26.04 -3.27
CA ASP A 113 -24.43 -26.22 -3.48
C ASP A 113 -25.27 -25.10 -2.84
N GLY A 114 -24.63 -23.98 -2.50
CA GLY A 114 -25.24 -22.87 -1.79
C GLY A 114 -26.32 -22.15 -2.60
N GLN A 115 -27.31 -21.61 -1.91
CA GLN A 115 -28.44 -20.88 -2.50
C GLN A 115 -28.13 -19.40 -2.78
N GLY A 116 -26.95 -18.91 -2.37
CA GLY A 116 -26.60 -17.50 -2.42
C GLY A 116 -27.12 -16.73 -1.19
N GLY A 117 -26.57 -15.54 -0.97
CA GLY A 117 -26.95 -14.64 0.12
C GLY A 117 -25.75 -14.01 0.79
N PHE A 118 -25.97 -13.41 1.96
CA PHE A 118 -24.92 -12.83 2.79
C PHE A 118 -24.97 -13.40 4.20
N PHE A 119 -23.82 -13.75 4.75
CA PHE A 119 -23.66 -14.13 6.14
C PHE A 119 -22.41 -13.48 6.71
N VAL A 120 -22.58 -12.63 7.73
CA VAL A 120 -21.46 -11.90 8.34
C VAL A 120 -20.41 -12.83 8.96
N GLY A 121 -20.82 -14.00 9.44
CA GLY A 121 -19.93 -15.00 10.02
C GLY A 121 -19.12 -15.82 9.02
N THR A 122 -19.22 -15.51 7.72
CA THR A 122 -18.50 -16.21 6.64
C THR A 122 -16.99 -16.24 6.89
N THR A 123 -16.38 -15.07 7.12
CA THR A 123 -14.91 -15.03 7.29
C THR A 123 -14.50 -15.56 8.67
N ALA A 124 -15.33 -15.36 9.69
CA ALA A 124 -15.15 -15.94 11.01
C ALA A 124 -15.13 -17.48 10.95
N CYS A 125 -15.96 -18.09 10.10
CA CYS A 125 -15.95 -19.53 9.85
C CYS A 125 -14.59 -19.98 9.27
N MET A 126 -14.08 -19.29 8.26
CA MET A 126 -12.79 -19.62 7.64
C MET A 126 -11.62 -19.44 8.62
N SER A 127 -11.64 -18.36 9.39
CA SER A 127 -10.65 -18.07 10.43
C SER A 127 -10.65 -19.15 11.52
N ALA A 128 -11.83 -19.56 11.98
CA ALA A 128 -12.01 -20.64 12.94
C ALA A 128 -11.55 -22.00 12.41
N LEU A 129 -11.93 -22.38 11.18
CA LEU A 129 -11.46 -23.61 10.53
C LEU A 129 -9.93 -23.65 10.42
N TYR A 130 -9.31 -22.52 10.08
CA TYR A 130 -7.86 -22.40 9.93
C TYR A 130 -7.14 -22.65 11.27
N VAL A 131 -7.57 -22.01 12.37
CA VAL A 131 -6.96 -22.20 13.70
C VAL A 131 -7.26 -23.57 14.30
N ALA A 132 -8.40 -24.17 13.95
CA ALA A 132 -8.74 -25.53 14.32
C ALA A 132 -7.96 -26.60 13.52
N TYR A 133 -7.09 -26.21 12.58
CA TYR A 133 -6.38 -27.11 11.65
C TYR A 133 -7.29 -27.96 10.75
N ARG A 134 -8.53 -27.52 10.54
CA ARG A 134 -9.53 -28.20 9.69
C ARG A 134 -9.38 -27.76 8.23
N PHE A 135 -8.18 -27.94 7.69
CA PHE A 135 -7.78 -27.40 6.40
C PHE A 135 -8.54 -28.01 5.22
N ASP A 136 -8.91 -29.29 5.28
CA ASP A 136 -9.66 -29.94 4.21
C ASP A 136 -11.07 -29.38 4.07
N GLU A 137 -11.75 -29.11 5.19
CA GLU A 137 -13.07 -28.46 5.19
C GLU A 137 -12.98 -27.01 4.74
N LEU A 138 -11.93 -26.29 5.15
CA LEU A 138 -11.67 -24.94 4.67
C LEU A 138 -11.47 -24.92 3.16
N LEU A 139 -10.66 -25.83 2.61
CA LEU A 139 -10.42 -25.94 1.18
C LEU A 139 -11.68 -26.32 0.41
N ALA A 140 -12.45 -27.28 0.90
CA ALA A 140 -13.73 -27.67 0.29
C ALA A 140 -14.74 -26.51 0.26
N LEU A 141 -14.71 -25.63 1.28
CA LEU A 141 -15.57 -24.45 1.34
C LEU A 141 -15.15 -23.36 0.34
N VAL A 142 -13.86 -23.03 0.26
CA VAL A 142 -13.36 -21.91 -0.58
C VAL A 142 -13.13 -22.31 -2.04
N ASP A 143 -13.02 -23.60 -2.36
CA ASP A 143 -12.94 -24.09 -3.74
C ASP A 143 -14.34 -24.26 -4.38
N SER A 144 -15.18 -23.25 -4.19
CA SER A 144 -16.55 -23.20 -4.73
C SER A 144 -16.67 -22.15 -5.83
N ALA A 145 -17.58 -22.37 -6.78
CA ALA A 145 -17.84 -21.42 -7.87
C ALA A 145 -18.34 -20.05 -7.39
N ARG A 146 -18.85 -19.96 -6.15
CA ARG A 146 -19.31 -18.70 -5.53
C ARG A 146 -18.21 -17.97 -4.75
N MET A 147 -17.09 -18.64 -4.48
CA MET A 147 -15.97 -18.15 -3.66
C MET A 147 -14.80 -17.69 -4.53
N THR A 148 -15.07 -16.95 -5.60
CA THR A 148 -14.03 -16.48 -6.52
C THR A 148 -13.28 -15.25 -6.01
N TRP A 149 -13.89 -14.49 -5.10
CA TRP A 149 -13.28 -13.28 -4.57
C TRP A 149 -12.05 -13.57 -3.71
N TRP A 150 -10.98 -12.79 -3.92
CA TRP A 150 -9.70 -12.97 -3.24
C TRP A 150 -9.80 -12.99 -1.72
N GLY A 151 -10.72 -12.20 -1.14
CA GLY A 151 -10.94 -12.15 0.30
C GLY A 151 -11.27 -13.52 0.92
N TYR A 152 -11.88 -14.43 0.16
CA TYR A 152 -12.13 -15.81 0.58
C TYR A 152 -10.99 -16.74 0.14
N ARG A 153 -10.55 -16.64 -1.12
CA ARG A 153 -9.51 -17.52 -1.67
C ARG A 153 -8.17 -17.42 -0.92
N GLN A 154 -7.84 -16.27 -0.32
CA GLN A 154 -6.65 -16.16 0.53
C GLN A 154 -6.63 -17.18 1.68
N TRP A 155 -7.78 -17.64 2.18
CA TRP A 155 -7.84 -18.68 3.22
C TRP A 155 -7.45 -20.06 2.68
N GLY A 156 -7.79 -20.37 1.43
CA GLY A 156 -7.29 -21.57 0.74
C GLY A 156 -5.78 -21.53 0.54
N VAL A 157 -5.24 -20.36 0.19
CA VAL A 157 -3.78 -20.15 0.11
C VAL A 157 -3.11 -20.41 1.46
N LYS A 158 -3.64 -19.82 2.55
CA LYS A 158 -3.15 -20.04 3.91
C LYS A 158 -3.19 -21.53 4.28
N ALA A 159 -4.30 -22.21 4.02
CA ALA A 159 -4.48 -23.64 4.30
C ALA A 159 -3.47 -24.52 3.54
N LEU A 160 -3.26 -24.28 2.24
CA LEU A 160 -2.29 -25.02 1.43
C LEU A 160 -0.85 -24.81 1.93
N VAL A 161 -0.49 -23.59 2.34
CA VAL A 161 0.82 -23.32 2.95
C VAL A 161 0.97 -24.08 4.27
N ALA A 162 -0.04 -24.06 5.14
CA ALA A 162 -0.03 -24.77 6.43
C ALA A 162 0.08 -26.30 6.25
N LEU A 163 -0.52 -26.85 5.19
CA LEU A 163 -0.39 -28.26 4.79
C LEU A 163 0.97 -28.60 4.15
N GLY A 164 1.90 -27.66 4.03
CA GLY A 164 3.20 -27.89 3.40
C GLY A 164 3.13 -28.03 1.87
N ARG A 165 2.10 -27.46 1.23
CA ARG A 165 1.86 -27.50 -0.24
C ARG A 165 2.03 -26.11 -0.89
N PRO A 166 3.17 -25.42 -0.74
CA PRO A 166 3.34 -24.03 -1.19
C PRO A 166 3.26 -23.83 -2.70
N GLU A 167 3.64 -24.83 -3.49
CA GLU A 167 3.56 -24.76 -4.97
C GLU A 167 2.11 -24.78 -5.45
N GLU A 168 1.26 -25.54 -4.76
CA GLU A 168 -0.16 -25.54 -5.00
C GLU A 168 -0.82 -24.26 -4.50
N ALA A 169 -0.38 -23.74 -3.34
CA ALA A 169 -0.82 -22.44 -2.84
C ALA A 169 -0.54 -21.31 -3.85
N LEU A 170 0.65 -21.31 -4.47
CA LEU A 170 1.00 -20.36 -5.54
C LEU A 170 0.07 -20.50 -6.75
N ARG A 171 -0.15 -21.73 -7.22
CA ARG A 171 -1.04 -21.99 -8.36
C ARG A 171 -2.48 -21.55 -8.05
N TYR A 172 -2.97 -21.86 -6.86
CA TYR A 172 -4.30 -21.50 -6.39
C TYR A 172 -4.48 -19.98 -6.25
N ALA A 173 -3.45 -19.27 -5.79
CA ALA A 173 -3.43 -17.82 -5.73
C ALA A 173 -3.45 -17.21 -7.15
N GLU A 174 -2.62 -17.72 -8.07
CA GLU A 174 -2.57 -17.22 -9.45
C GLU A 174 -3.87 -17.46 -10.24
N GLN A 175 -4.59 -18.55 -9.96
CA GLN A 175 -5.92 -18.79 -10.51
C GLN A 175 -6.97 -17.74 -10.07
N SER A 176 -6.69 -16.99 -9.01
CA SER A 176 -7.57 -15.92 -8.51
C SER A 176 -7.37 -14.60 -9.27
N ARG A 177 -6.44 -14.55 -10.23
CA ARG A 177 -6.18 -13.35 -11.03
C ARG A 177 -7.26 -13.18 -12.09
N ASP A 178 -7.95 -12.05 -12.02
CA ASP A 178 -8.87 -11.57 -13.03
C ASP A 178 -8.75 -10.04 -13.19
N ALA A 179 -9.51 -9.45 -14.11
CA ALA A 179 -9.44 -8.00 -14.40
C ALA A 179 -9.93 -7.09 -13.24
N HIS A 180 -10.65 -7.63 -12.28
CA HIS A 180 -11.23 -6.93 -11.12
C HIS A 180 -10.63 -7.40 -9.79
N ALA A 181 -9.78 -8.42 -9.81
CA ALA A 181 -9.13 -8.97 -8.66
C ALA A 181 -8.10 -7.98 -8.10
N PRO A 182 -7.87 -7.98 -6.78
CA PRO A 182 -6.86 -7.14 -6.15
C PRO A 182 -5.46 -7.68 -6.46
N GLU A 183 -4.91 -7.34 -7.64
CA GLU A 183 -3.63 -7.85 -8.15
C GLU A 183 -2.50 -7.70 -7.13
N SER A 184 -2.41 -6.56 -6.44
CA SER A 184 -1.39 -6.30 -5.43
C SER A 184 -1.49 -7.25 -4.23
N ALA A 185 -2.70 -7.57 -3.77
CA ALA A 185 -2.92 -8.48 -2.65
C ALA A 185 -2.59 -9.94 -3.03
N ILE A 186 -2.95 -10.36 -4.25
CA ILE A 186 -2.58 -11.68 -4.77
C ILE A 186 -1.06 -11.79 -4.91
N ALA A 187 -0.44 -10.79 -5.53
CA ALA A 187 1.02 -10.74 -5.70
C ALA A 187 1.75 -10.75 -4.34
N LEU A 188 1.24 -10.04 -3.34
CA LEU A 188 1.80 -10.03 -1.99
C LEU A 188 1.77 -11.42 -1.35
N ALA A 189 0.66 -12.15 -1.45
CA ALA A 189 0.60 -13.51 -0.94
C ALA A 189 1.58 -14.45 -1.65
N CYS A 190 1.65 -14.38 -2.99
CA CYS A 190 2.62 -15.18 -3.75
C CYS A 190 4.08 -14.82 -3.43
N GLU A 191 4.38 -13.52 -3.29
CA GLU A 191 5.68 -13.01 -2.89
C GLU A 191 6.08 -13.59 -1.52
N MET A 192 5.20 -13.52 -0.53
CA MET A 192 5.46 -14.04 0.82
C MET A 192 5.73 -15.56 0.84
N ILE A 193 5.00 -16.34 0.04
CA ILE A 193 5.24 -17.79 -0.09
C ILE A 193 6.66 -18.06 -0.61
N LEU A 194 7.08 -17.37 -1.68
CA LEU A 194 8.41 -17.54 -2.26
C LEU A 194 9.53 -17.05 -1.33
N LEU A 195 9.33 -15.90 -0.66
CA LEU A 195 10.32 -15.36 0.28
C LEU A 195 10.53 -16.28 1.49
N THR A 196 9.46 -16.87 2.03
CA THR A 196 9.56 -17.83 3.15
C THR A 196 10.34 -19.08 2.77
N ARG A 197 10.32 -19.46 1.49
CA ARG A 197 11.11 -20.58 0.93
C ARG A 197 12.54 -20.19 0.53
N GLY A 198 12.96 -18.94 0.74
CA GLY A 198 14.26 -18.43 0.30
C GLY A 198 14.38 -18.23 -1.21
N MET A 199 13.27 -18.27 -1.97
CA MET A 199 13.24 -18.10 -3.42
C MET A 199 13.20 -16.62 -3.81
N THR A 200 14.12 -15.82 -3.26
CA THR A 200 14.12 -14.35 -3.35
C THR A 200 14.18 -13.84 -4.79
N ASP A 201 14.97 -14.47 -5.65
CA ASP A 201 15.09 -14.04 -7.05
C ASP A 201 13.82 -14.27 -7.86
N GLU A 202 13.10 -15.34 -7.58
CA GLU A 202 11.82 -15.61 -8.23
C GLU A 202 10.72 -14.71 -7.69
N ALA A 203 10.67 -14.51 -6.36
CA ALA A 203 9.74 -13.58 -5.71
C ALA A 203 9.88 -12.18 -6.31
N TYR A 204 11.12 -11.72 -6.44
CA TYR A 204 11.44 -10.43 -7.02
C TYR A 204 10.91 -10.31 -8.45
N ARG A 205 11.32 -11.23 -9.33
CA ARG A 205 11.02 -11.19 -10.76
C ARG A 205 9.53 -11.26 -11.06
N ARG A 206 8.76 -12.04 -10.29
CA ARG A 206 7.34 -12.31 -10.58
C ARG A 206 6.39 -11.35 -9.88
N TYR A 207 6.72 -10.91 -8.66
CA TYR A 207 5.74 -10.28 -7.79
C TYR A 207 6.18 -8.97 -7.15
N ALA A 208 7.48 -8.64 -7.09
CA ALA A 208 7.92 -7.48 -6.30
C ALA A 208 7.24 -6.17 -6.69
N ILE A 209 7.06 -5.90 -7.98
CA ILE A 209 6.43 -4.65 -8.44
C ILE A 209 4.96 -4.61 -8.01
N ALA A 210 4.16 -5.61 -8.41
CA ALA A 210 2.73 -5.65 -8.10
C ALA A 210 2.45 -5.72 -6.59
N ALA A 211 3.22 -6.51 -5.83
CA ALA A 211 3.05 -6.71 -4.40
C ALA A 211 3.38 -5.47 -3.54
N ASN A 212 4.19 -4.53 -4.06
CA ASN A 212 4.72 -3.42 -3.29
C ASN A 212 4.30 -2.04 -3.83
N ARG A 213 3.38 -1.98 -4.79
CA ARG A 213 2.78 -0.72 -5.25
C ARG A 213 2.18 0.04 -4.07
N SER A 214 2.63 1.28 -3.91
CA SER A 214 2.20 2.22 -2.87
C SER A 214 1.62 3.49 -3.49
N GLY A 215 1.02 4.37 -2.67
CA GLY A 215 0.42 5.63 -3.13
C GLY A 215 1.41 6.62 -3.77
N THR A 216 2.72 6.39 -3.69
CA THR A 216 3.74 7.18 -4.39
C THR A 216 4.84 6.29 -4.95
N TYR A 217 5.43 6.72 -6.07
CA TYR A 217 6.56 6.07 -6.74
C TYR A 217 7.75 5.87 -5.79
N LEU A 218 8.10 6.89 -5.00
CA LEU A 218 9.18 6.80 -4.02
C LEU A 218 8.88 5.77 -2.91
N ALA A 219 7.63 5.69 -2.43
CA ALA A 219 7.26 4.69 -1.43
C ALA A 219 7.33 3.27 -1.99
N THR A 220 6.88 3.05 -3.24
CA THR A 220 7.01 1.77 -3.94
C THR A 220 8.47 1.33 -4.04
N PHE A 221 9.35 2.21 -4.52
CA PHE A 221 10.79 1.94 -4.61
C PHE A 221 11.39 1.56 -3.25
N ARG A 222 11.12 2.33 -2.21
CA ARG A 222 11.65 2.08 -0.86
C ARG A 222 11.13 0.78 -0.26
N ALA A 223 9.88 0.41 -0.52
CA ALA A 223 9.30 -0.86 -0.06
C ALA A 223 10.03 -2.05 -0.68
N ILE A 224 10.28 -2.01 -1.99
CA ILE A 224 11.02 -3.06 -2.71
C ILE A 224 12.48 -3.09 -2.26
N ALA A 225 13.17 -1.96 -2.23
CA ALA A 225 14.57 -1.89 -1.79
C ALA A 225 14.78 -2.44 -0.37
N ARG A 226 13.81 -2.20 0.54
CA ARG A 226 13.84 -2.75 1.90
C ARG A 226 13.66 -4.27 1.93
N LYS A 227 12.74 -4.82 1.12
CA LYS A 227 12.49 -6.27 1.05
C LYS A 227 13.60 -7.04 0.33
N TYR A 228 14.30 -6.41 -0.60
CA TYR A 228 15.32 -7.02 -1.46
C TYR A 228 16.69 -6.36 -1.30
N PRO A 229 17.35 -6.44 -0.13
CA PRO A 229 18.61 -5.75 0.13
C PRO A 229 19.80 -6.27 -0.70
N GLY A 230 19.69 -7.47 -1.29
CA GLY A 230 20.72 -8.04 -2.17
C GLY A 230 20.69 -7.49 -3.61
N ARG A 231 19.68 -6.71 -3.97
CA ARG A 231 19.53 -6.10 -5.30
C ARG A 231 20.01 -4.65 -5.25
N SER A 232 20.74 -4.21 -6.28
CA SER A 232 21.18 -2.81 -6.35
C SER A 232 19.98 -1.89 -6.57
N HIS A 233 20.02 -0.69 -5.97
CA HIS A 233 19.00 0.33 -6.20
C HIS A 233 18.83 0.69 -7.68
N ALA A 234 19.93 0.66 -8.44
CA ALA A 234 19.89 0.92 -9.88
C ALA A 234 19.10 -0.15 -10.65
N ALA A 235 19.31 -1.43 -10.33
CA ALA A 235 18.55 -2.51 -10.95
C ALA A 235 17.06 -2.44 -10.60
N ILE A 236 16.73 -2.22 -9.32
CA ILE A 236 15.33 -2.07 -8.88
C ILE A 236 14.64 -0.93 -9.60
N LEU A 237 15.32 0.21 -9.69
CA LEU A 237 14.74 1.38 -10.33
C LEU A 237 14.57 1.17 -11.85
N GLN A 238 15.52 0.50 -12.50
CA GLN A 238 15.40 0.15 -13.92
C GLN A 238 14.20 -0.75 -14.19
N ASP A 239 14.03 -1.82 -13.40
CA ASP A 239 12.88 -2.73 -13.54
C ASP A 239 11.54 -1.99 -13.33
N LEU A 240 11.51 -1.02 -12.40
CA LEU A 240 10.33 -0.18 -12.15
C LEU A 240 10.03 0.77 -13.31
N ILE A 241 11.05 1.36 -13.92
CA ILE A 241 10.92 2.21 -15.12
C ILE A 241 10.37 1.37 -16.28
N ASP A 242 10.95 0.20 -16.52
CA ASP A 242 10.59 -0.69 -17.62
C ASP A 242 9.16 -1.25 -17.46
N SER A 243 8.64 -1.31 -16.22
CA SER A 243 7.28 -1.77 -15.94
C SER A 243 6.16 -0.78 -16.31
N GLU A 244 6.47 0.52 -16.43
CA GLU A 244 5.50 1.58 -16.74
C GLU A 244 6.05 2.56 -17.80
N PRO A 245 6.16 2.14 -19.07
CA PRO A 245 6.62 3.02 -20.16
C PRO A 245 5.74 4.28 -20.28
N GLY A 246 6.38 5.44 -20.49
CA GLY A 246 5.74 6.75 -20.60
C GLY A 246 5.46 7.46 -19.27
N SER A 247 5.83 6.87 -18.13
CA SER A 247 5.74 7.48 -16.79
C SER A 247 7.10 7.61 -16.11
N GLU A 248 8.19 7.58 -16.88
CA GLU A 248 9.57 7.49 -16.38
C GLU A 248 9.92 8.63 -15.42
N GLY A 249 9.45 9.84 -15.69
CA GLY A 249 9.71 11.04 -14.89
C GLY A 249 9.17 10.95 -13.46
N LYS A 250 8.14 10.12 -13.23
CA LYS A 250 7.59 9.90 -11.88
C LYS A 250 8.58 9.18 -10.96
N TRP A 251 9.56 8.47 -11.52
CA TRP A 251 10.64 7.81 -10.79
C TRP A 251 11.79 8.74 -10.41
N PHE A 252 11.78 10.02 -10.83
CA PHE A 252 12.84 10.99 -10.51
C PHE A 252 13.15 11.08 -9.01
N ALA A 253 12.10 11.16 -8.17
CA ALA A 253 12.26 11.26 -6.74
C ALA A 253 12.97 10.03 -6.15
N ALA A 254 12.70 8.84 -6.69
CA ALA A 254 13.36 7.60 -6.30
C ALA A 254 14.83 7.55 -6.76
N ALA A 255 15.12 7.96 -8.01
CA ALA A 255 16.48 8.06 -8.53
C ALA A 255 17.35 9.00 -7.68
N LYS A 256 16.81 10.18 -7.35
CA LYS A 256 17.46 11.18 -6.50
C LYS A 256 17.72 10.64 -5.08
N ASP A 257 16.72 10.00 -4.47
CA ASP A 257 16.84 9.43 -3.11
C ASP A 257 17.90 8.32 -3.05
N ALA A 258 18.01 7.52 -4.13
CA ALA A 258 19.02 6.49 -4.28
C ALA A 258 20.43 7.01 -4.62
N GLY A 259 20.61 8.33 -4.84
CA GLY A 259 21.87 8.94 -5.23
C GLY A 259 22.27 8.69 -6.70
N LEU A 260 21.34 8.22 -7.53
CA LEU A 260 21.55 7.91 -8.95
C LEU A 260 21.32 9.16 -9.80
N PHE A 261 22.19 10.17 -9.65
CA PHE A 261 21.99 11.50 -10.26
C PHE A 261 21.99 11.50 -11.79
N ASP A 262 22.78 10.64 -12.43
CA ASP A 262 22.82 10.54 -13.90
C ASP A 262 21.49 9.97 -14.44
N LEU A 263 20.96 8.94 -13.78
CA LEU A 263 19.64 8.39 -14.09
C LEU A 263 18.53 9.41 -13.78
N ALA A 264 18.59 10.10 -12.64
CA ALA A 264 17.63 11.15 -12.32
C ALA A 264 17.60 12.25 -13.40
N THR A 265 18.77 12.64 -13.91
CA THR A 265 18.93 13.58 -15.02
C THR A 265 18.30 13.06 -16.31
N SER A 266 18.52 11.79 -16.67
CA SER A 266 17.95 11.23 -17.90
C SER A 266 16.41 11.18 -17.85
N LEU A 267 15.83 10.78 -16.71
CA LEU A 267 14.38 10.69 -16.53
C LEU A 267 13.68 12.02 -16.72
N ILE A 268 14.22 13.10 -16.14
CA ILE A 268 13.61 14.43 -16.25
C ILE A 268 13.82 15.05 -17.62
N GLN A 269 14.74 14.52 -18.43
CA GLN A 269 14.96 14.94 -19.82
C GLN A 269 13.97 14.29 -20.79
N THR A 270 13.56 13.04 -20.52
CA THR A 270 12.72 12.26 -21.43
C THR A 270 11.25 12.29 -21.08
N SER A 271 10.90 12.43 -19.79
CA SER A 271 9.51 12.34 -19.34
C SER A 271 9.12 13.51 -18.41
N PRO A 272 7.85 13.97 -18.47
CA PRO A 272 7.32 14.98 -17.56
C PRO A 272 7.50 14.58 -16.09
N THR A 273 7.95 15.54 -15.29
CA THR A 273 8.07 15.44 -13.82
C THR A 273 7.46 16.69 -13.22
N ASP A 274 6.81 16.57 -12.05
CA ASP A 274 6.24 17.74 -11.35
C ASP A 274 7.30 18.84 -11.16
N PRO A 275 7.11 20.03 -11.73
CA PRO A 275 8.07 21.11 -11.61
C PRO A 275 8.43 21.50 -10.18
N ARG A 276 7.50 21.39 -9.22
CA ARG A 276 7.77 21.72 -7.82
C ARG A 276 8.74 20.74 -7.17
N ILE A 277 8.70 19.46 -7.58
CA ILE A 277 9.67 18.46 -7.14
C ILE A 277 11.06 18.82 -7.68
N LEU A 278 11.15 19.25 -8.95
CA LEU A 278 12.40 19.66 -9.58
C LEU A 278 12.98 20.93 -8.96
N ILE A 279 12.16 21.94 -8.67
CA ILE A 279 12.56 23.18 -7.98
C ILE A 279 13.13 22.86 -6.60
N ARG A 280 12.42 22.01 -5.84
CA ARG A 280 12.88 21.58 -4.51
C ARG A 280 14.22 20.86 -4.60
N ALA A 281 14.39 19.97 -5.58
CA ALA A 281 15.66 19.27 -5.81
C ALA A 281 16.78 20.24 -6.21
N ALA A 282 16.52 21.21 -7.08
CA ALA A 282 17.49 22.22 -7.46
C ALA A 282 18.01 23.00 -6.24
N ARG A 283 17.11 23.41 -5.34
CA ARG A 283 17.45 24.10 -4.08
C ARG A 283 18.26 23.21 -3.12
N GLU A 284 17.82 21.97 -2.94
CA GLU A 284 18.44 21.02 -2.01
C GLU A 284 19.89 20.69 -2.37
N PHE A 285 20.21 20.65 -3.67
CA PHE A 285 21.51 20.16 -4.15
C PHE A 285 22.49 21.26 -4.61
N VAL A 286 22.15 22.55 -4.47
CA VAL A 286 23.02 23.68 -4.86
C VAL A 286 24.47 23.50 -4.42
N GLN A 287 24.70 23.14 -3.16
CA GLN A 287 26.07 23.04 -2.60
C GLN A 287 26.72 21.69 -2.84
N ARG A 288 25.93 20.60 -2.87
CA ARG A 288 26.44 19.22 -2.89
C ARG A 288 26.68 18.70 -4.31
N GLN A 289 25.81 19.08 -5.24
CA GLN A 289 25.78 18.62 -6.63
C GLN A 289 25.28 19.78 -7.52
N PRO A 290 26.06 20.87 -7.69
CA PRO A 290 25.59 22.08 -8.36
C PRO A 290 25.24 21.84 -9.84
N ALA A 291 25.96 20.95 -10.54
CA ALA A 291 25.62 20.58 -11.92
C ALA A 291 24.23 19.92 -12.02
N PHE A 292 23.92 18.99 -11.12
CA PHE A 292 22.59 18.36 -11.03
C PHE A 292 21.50 19.37 -10.67
N ALA A 293 21.79 20.30 -9.76
CA ALA A 293 20.87 21.37 -9.40
C ALA A 293 20.53 22.29 -10.59
N ILE A 294 21.52 22.64 -11.41
CA ILE A 294 21.31 23.37 -12.68
C ILE A 294 20.39 22.56 -13.60
N THR A 295 20.65 21.26 -13.79
CA THR A 295 19.81 20.41 -14.64
C THR A 295 18.36 20.33 -14.14
N CYS A 296 18.15 20.20 -12.84
CA CYS A 296 16.82 20.21 -12.23
C CYS A 296 16.09 21.56 -12.44
N GLY A 297 16.78 22.69 -12.22
CA GLY A 297 16.22 24.02 -12.42
C GLY A 297 15.83 24.29 -13.88
N MET A 298 16.69 23.92 -14.83
CA MET A 298 16.40 24.03 -16.27
C MET A 298 15.23 23.13 -16.69
N ALA A 299 15.19 21.89 -16.19
CA ALA A 299 14.10 20.97 -16.47
C ALA A 299 12.77 21.45 -15.88
N ALA A 300 12.78 22.06 -14.68
CA ALA A 300 11.58 22.66 -14.08
C ALA A 300 10.99 23.74 -15.00
N LEU A 301 11.80 24.70 -15.44
CA LEU A 301 11.36 25.74 -16.37
C LEU A 301 10.84 25.15 -17.68
N ARG A 302 11.53 24.15 -18.25
CA ARG A 302 11.09 23.48 -19.48
C ARG A 302 9.73 22.79 -19.33
N TRP A 303 9.52 22.07 -18.22
CA TRP A 303 8.25 21.36 -18.00
C TRP A 303 7.11 22.30 -17.66
N ILE A 304 7.37 23.41 -16.96
CA ILE A 304 6.39 24.49 -16.77
C ILE A 304 5.98 25.07 -18.13
N ASP A 305 6.95 25.34 -19.01
CA ASP A 305 6.66 25.88 -20.35
C ASP A 305 5.87 24.89 -21.22
N ALA A 306 6.15 23.59 -21.08
CA ALA A 306 5.40 22.51 -21.72
C ALA A 306 4.01 22.26 -21.10
N GLY A 307 3.61 23.03 -20.07
CA GLY A 307 2.29 22.93 -19.43
C GLY A 307 2.16 21.79 -18.41
N ALA A 308 3.26 21.24 -17.91
CA ALA A 308 3.24 20.21 -16.87
C ALA A 308 3.10 20.83 -15.46
N GLY A 309 2.52 20.05 -14.54
CA GLY A 309 2.29 20.44 -13.15
C GLY A 309 0.87 20.97 -12.90
N TYR A 310 0.38 20.75 -11.68
CA TYR A 310 -0.96 21.20 -11.27
C TYR A 310 -0.89 22.58 -10.62
N GLU A 311 -1.74 23.50 -11.08
CA GLU A 311 -1.85 24.88 -10.55
C GLU A 311 -0.49 25.60 -10.44
N ILE A 312 0.31 25.56 -11.50
CA ILE A 312 1.57 26.28 -11.56
C ILE A 312 1.33 27.79 -11.62
N THR A 313 2.09 28.53 -10.82
CA THR A 313 1.98 29.98 -10.67
C THR A 313 3.26 30.69 -11.14
N PRO A 314 3.22 32.03 -11.37
CA PRO A 314 4.43 32.79 -11.63
C PRO A 314 5.50 32.68 -10.53
N ALA A 315 5.08 32.46 -9.27
CA ALA A 315 6.02 32.24 -8.16
C ALA A 315 6.86 30.97 -8.36
N ASP A 316 6.28 29.89 -8.89
CA ASP A 316 7.00 28.65 -9.18
C ASP A 316 8.11 28.89 -10.25
N VAL A 317 7.86 29.73 -11.25
CA VAL A 317 8.86 30.11 -12.27
C VAL A 317 10.02 30.90 -11.68
N LEU A 318 9.71 31.88 -10.82
CA LEU A 318 10.73 32.69 -10.15
C LEU A 318 11.54 31.85 -9.16
N ASP A 319 10.89 30.92 -8.47
CA ASP A 319 11.51 29.97 -7.56
C ASP A 319 12.50 29.05 -8.27
N ALA A 320 12.15 28.56 -9.47
CA ALA A 320 13.03 27.79 -10.33
C ALA A 320 14.23 28.61 -10.80
N TYR A 321 14.00 29.86 -11.25
CA TYR A 321 15.05 30.75 -11.72
C TYR A 321 16.04 31.14 -10.61
N ALA A 322 15.54 31.40 -9.39
CA ALA A 322 16.38 31.67 -8.23
C ALA A 322 17.30 30.48 -7.91
N ALA A 323 16.72 29.27 -7.79
CA ALA A 323 17.48 28.06 -7.50
C ALA A 323 18.55 27.75 -8.58
N LEU A 324 18.20 27.97 -9.84
CA LEU A 324 19.11 27.83 -10.98
C LEU A 324 20.25 28.84 -10.94
N THR A 325 19.95 30.10 -10.60
CA THR A 325 20.96 31.17 -10.47
C THR A 325 21.93 30.88 -9.34
N ASP A 326 21.44 30.40 -8.20
CA ASP A 326 22.27 30.03 -7.07
C ASP A 326 23.21 28.87 -7.41
N ALA A 327 22.69 27.83 -8.08
CA ALA A 327 23.49 26.70 -8.54
C ALA A 327 24.54 27.10 -9.59
N ALA A 328 24.18 27.98 -10.53
CA ALA A 328 25.11 28.51 -11.53
C ALA A 328 26.23 29.33 -10.89
N CYS A 329 25.92 30.14 -9.88
CA CYS A 329 26.89 30.92 -9.12
C CYS A 329 27.92 30.02 -8.42
N VAL A 330 27.45 28.94 -7.76
CA VAL A 330 28.33 27.94 -7.13
C VAL A 330 29.23 27.22 -8.15
N CYS A 331 28.74 26.99 -9.37
CA CYS A 331 29.52 26.46 -10.49
C CYS A 331 30.49 27.47 -11.13
N GLY A 332 30.54 28.73 -10.67
CA GLY A 332 31.38 29.78 -11.24
C GLY A 332 30.89 30.33 -12.58
N ALA A 333 29.65 30.03 -12.97
CA ALA A 333 29.04 30.60 -14.17
C ALA A 333 28.50 32.02 -13.89
N SER A 334 28.79 32.96 -14.79
CA SER A 334 28.19 34.30 -14.72
C SER A 334 26.68 34.23 -14.94
N ARG A 335 25.94 35.06 -14.20
CA ARG A 335 24.51 35.27 -14.38
C ARG A 335 24.16 35.67 -15.81
N ASP A 336 25.04 36.42 -16.49
CA ASP A 336 24.81 36.86 -17.87
C ASP A 336 24.80 35.68 -18.86
N VAL A 337 25.67 34.69 -18.65
CA VAL A 337 25.75 33.48 -19.46
C VAL A 337 24.50 32.62 -19.25
N LEU A 338 24.05 32.50 -18.01
CA LEU A 338 22.81 31.80 -17.68
C LEU A 338 21.60 32.48 -18.32
N ASN A 339 21.51 33.81 -18.21
CA ASN A 339 20.41 34.59 -18.79
C ASN A 339 20.40 34.50 -20.31
N ALA A 340 21.56 34.53 -20.97
CA ALA A 340 21.66 34.31 -22.42
C ALA A 340 21.09 32.94 -22.83
N ARG A 341 21.44 31.88 -22.10
CA ARG A 341 20.91 30.53 -22.34
C ARG A 341 19.41 30.42 -22.12
N LEU A 342 18.88 31.09 -21.09
CA LEU A 342 17.43 31.13 -20.83
C LEU A 342 16.67 31.87 -21.94
N ARG A 343 17.22 32.97 -22.47
CA ARG A 343 16.63 33.69 -23.60
C ARG A 343 16.62 32.85 -24.88
N GLU A 344 17.68 32.09 -25.14
CA GLU A 344 17.76 31.19 -26.29
C GLU A 344 16.70 30.09 -26.19
N GLN A 345 16.58 29.46 -25.02
CA GLN A 345 15.69 28.32 -24.81
C GLN A 345 14.21 28.69 -24.72
N PHE A 346 13.87 29.86 -24.15
CA PHE A 346 12.49 30.31 -23.94
C PHE A 346 12.14 31.55 -24.80
N GLY A 347 12.86 31.76 -25.91
CA GLY A 347 12.66 32.86 -26.85
C GLY A 347 11.40 32.72 -27.72
N PRO A 348 11.26 33.50 -28.82
CA PRO A 348 10.04 33.58 -29.66
C PRO A 348 9.61 32.29 -30.40
N GLY A 349 10.11 31.10 -30.03
CA GLY A 349 9.69 29.79 -30.51
C GLY A 349 9.37 28.77 -29.39
N ALA A 350 9.23 29.22 -28.14
CA ALA A 350 8.92 28.36 -26.98
C ALA A 350 7.49 27.78 -27.06
N THR A 351 7.28 26.63 -26.38
CA THR A 351 6.01 25.90 -26.39
C THR A 351 4.88 26.69 -25.73
N SER A 352 5.22 27.50 -24.72
CA SER A 352 4.35 28.50 -24.11
C SER A 352 5.05 29.86 -24.01
N ALA A 353 4.26 30.94 -23.94
CA ALA A 353 4.79 32.27 -23.63
C ALA A 353 4.84 32.53 -22.11
N PHE A 354 4.47 31.55 -21.28
CA PHE A 354 4.31 31.74 -19.84
C PHE A 354 5.63 31.98 -19.13
N VAL A 355 6.62 31.08 -19.30
CA VAL A 355 7.94 31.22 -18.66
C VAL A 355 8.65 32.47 -19.15
N SER A 356 8.61 32.73 -20.46
CA SER A 356 9.27 33.89 -21.07
C SER A 356 8.69 35.22 -20.59
N LYS A 357 7.37 35.34 -20.44
CA LYS A 357 6.71 36.53 -19.88
C LYS A 357 7.12 36.79 -18.44
N VAL A 358 7.19 35.75 -17.61
CA VAL A 358 7.55 35.90 -16.20
C VAL A 358 9.03 36.24 -16.03
N LEU A 359 9.93 35.66 -16.84
CA LEU A 359 11.37 35.90 -16.72
C LEU A 359 11.86 37.19 -17.40
N ALA A 360 11.12 37.75 -18.36
CA ALA A 360 11.53 38.93 -19.14
C ALA A 360 12.05 40.14 -18.32
N PRO A 361 11.55 40.46 -17.11
CA PRO A 361 12.11 41.53 -16.28
C PRO A 361 13.47 41.19 -15.64
N HIS A 362 13.77 39.90 -15.46
CA HIS A 362 14.89 39.40 -14.66
C HIS A 362 16.09 38.97 -15.49
N ILE A 363 15.88 38.66 -16.77
CA ILE A 363 16.91 38.18 -17.69
C ILE A 363 17.30 39.26 -18.71
N ARG A 364 17.24 40.57 -18.42
CA ARG A 364 17.64 41.61 -19.38
C ARG A 364 19.14 41.73 -19.55
#